data_AF-K1T1S9-F1
#
_entry.id   AF-K1T1S9-F1
#
_cell.length_a   1.000
_cell.length_b   1.000
_cell.length_c   1.000
_cell.angle_alpha   90.00
_cell.angle_beta   90.00
_cell.angle_gamma   90.00
#
_symmetry.space_group_name_H-M   'P 1'
#
loop_
_entity.id
_entity.type
_entity.pdbx_description
1 polymer ?
#
loop_
_entity_poly.entity_id
_entity_poly.type
_entity_poly.pdbx_seq_one_letter_code
_entity_poly.pdbx_strand_id
1 'polypeptide(L)'
;MHAVNAEKTVYAVGHMDFENCRFTIETTGELDYGMDYYAAQTMLDPKGRRLVIAWQNSWEWLPWFNDFGRTEQENWRGSLSYPREISLGDDGKLRVYPVEELQTILYPEHTYRDLKITSERTEIASPASGAYCLKIHIDLSENRADVLKIGTKAYGDKATIISIDFEKCSVSLDRRNGDEVFIPKGKTTCLFNGLKETFEIM
;
A
#
# COMPACT_ATOMS: atom_id res chain seq x y z
N MET A 1 -20.57 -10.86 -11.67
CA MET A 1 -20.28 -9.53 -12.24
C MET A 1 -19.54 -8.74 -11.16
N HIS A 2 -18.21 -8.91 -11.09
CA HIS A 2 -17.34 -8.23 -10.14
C HIS A 2 -16.82 -6.93 -10.79
N ALA A 3 -16.55 -5.93 -9.96
CA ALA A 3 -16.37 -4.52 -10.32
C ALA A 3 -15.57 -4.25 -11.61
N VAL A 4 -16.13 -3.35 -12.42
CA VAL A 4 -15.64 -2.88 -13.72
C VAL A 4 -14.33 -2.09 -13.54
N ASN A 5 -13.26 -2.60 -14.16
CA ASN A 5 -12.00 -1.97 -14.58
C ASN A 5 -11.48 -0.76 -13.80
N ALA A 6 -10.65 -1.03 -12.79
CA ALA A 6 -9.51 -0.17 -12.45
C ALA A 6 -8.34 -0.62 -13.34
N GLU A 7 -7.74 0.23 -14.19
CA GLU A 7 -6.47 -0.15 -14.82
C GLU A 7 -5.38 -0.04 -13.75
N LYS A 8 -5.14 -1.17 -13.09
CA LYS A 8 -4.08 -1.32 -12.10
C LYS A 8 -2.76 -1.45 -12.82
N THR A 9 -1.68 -1.04 -12.16
CA THR A 9 -0.34 -1.42 -12.62
C THR A 9 -0.14 -2.90 -12.36
N VAL A 10 -0.23 -3.72 -13.40
CA VAL A 10 -0.07 -5.18 -13.35
C VAL A 10 1.33 -5.61 -13.81
N TYR A 11 1.74 -6.80 -13.38
CA TYR A 11 2.91 -7.50 -13.91
C TYR A 11 2.49 -8.87 -14.41
N ALA A 12 3.32 -9.41 -15.31
CA ALA A 12 3.25 -10.80 -15.76
C ALA A 12 4.63 -11.44 -15.63
N VAL A 13 4.66 -12.65 -15.07
CA VAL A 13 5.82 -13.54 -15.02
C VAL A 13 5.59 -14.65 -16.04
N GLY A 14 6.64 -15.00 -16.77
CA GLY A 14 6.55 -16.04 -17.77
C GLY A 14 7.80 -16.14 -18.63
N HIS A 15 7.70 -16.89 -19.72
CA HIS A 15 8.80 -17.18 -20.62
C HIS A 15 8.75 -16.30 -21.88
N MET A 16 9.87 -15.67 -22.21
CA MET A 16 10.02 -14.89 -23.45
C MET A 16 10.82 -15.69 -24.49
N ASP A 17 10.15 -16.05 -25.58
CA ASP A 17 10.77 -16.56 -26.80
C ASP A 17 11.15 -15.36 -27.68
N PHE A 18 12.42 -14.98 -27.64
CA PHE A 18 12.93 -13.82 -28.39
C PHE A 18 13.04 -14.08 -29.89
N GLU A 19 13.19 -15.33 -30.34
CA GLU A 19 13.27 -15.67 -31.76
C GLU A 19 11.92 -15.47 -32.45
N ASN A 20 10.83 -15.86 -31.78
CA ASN A 20 9.47 -15.76 -32.28
C ASN A 20 8.69 -14.56 -31.71
N CYS A 21 9.35 -13.69 -30.92
CA CYS A 21 8.75 -12.54 -30.25
C CYS A 21 7.48 -12.89 -29.43
N ARG A 22 7.49 -14.03 -28.74
CA ARG A 22 6.32 -14.53 -28.01
C ARG A 22 6.57 -14.59 -26.51
N PHE A 23 5.77 -13.86 -25.75
CA PHE A 23 5.73 -13.96 -24.29
C PHE A 23 4.61 -14.90 -23.85
N THR A 24 4.96 -15.95 -23.11
CA THR A 24 4.02 -16.93 -22.55
C THR A 24 3.86 -16.66 -21.07
N ILE A 25 2.68 -16.19 -20.66
CA ILE A 25 2.37 -15.82 -19.28
C ILE A 25 2.15 -17.08 -18.44
N GLU A 26 2.83 -17.15 -17.30
CA GLU A 26 2.65 -18.19 -16.28
C GLU A 26 1.85 -17.67 -15.08
N THR A 27 2.09 -16.42 -14.68
CA THR A 27 1.41 -15.79 -13.55
C THR A 27 1.29 -14.29 -13.77
N THR A 28 0.21 -13.70 -13.25
CA THR A 28 0.01 -12.25 -13.24
C THR A 28 -0.25 -11.77 -11.82
N GLY A 29 0.04 -10.51 -11.55
CA GLY A 29 -0.31 -9.87 -10.30
C GLY A 29 -0.33 -8.35 -10.40
N GLU A 30 -0.62 -7.70 -9.29
CA GLU A 30 -0.63 -6.24 -9.16
C GLU A 30 0.68 -5.79 -8.50
N LEU A 31 1.30 -4.72 -9.03
CA LEU A 31 2.50 -4.12 -8.42
C LEU A 31 2.17 -3.28 -7.18
N ASP A 32 0.95 -2.74 -7.11
CA ASP A 32 0.43 -1.98 -5.98
C ASP A 32 -1.09 -2.11 -5.94
N TYR A 33 -1.64 -2.31 -4.73
CA TYR A 33 -3.08 -2.43 -4.52
C TYR A 33 -3.72 -1.07 -4.21
N GLY A 34 -2.93 -0.02 -4.01
CA GLY A 34 -3.34 1.36 -3.79
C GLY A 34 -4.16 1.94 -4.95
N MET A 35 -4.91 3.00 -4.65
CA MET A 35 -5.72 3.69 -5.65
C MET A 35 -4.88 4.60 -6.55
N ASP A 36 -3.73 5.08 -6.08
CA ASP A 36 -2.88 6.06 -6.76
C ASP A 36 -1.49 5.48 -7.04
N TYR A 37 -1.39 4.57 -8.02
CA TYR A 37 -0.14 3.96 -8.46
C TYR A 37 -0.19 3.56 -9.94
N TYR A 38 0.47 4.33 -10.79
CA TYR A 38 0.39 4.17 -12.24
C TYR A 38 1.72 4.50 -12.94
N ALA A 39 1.87 4.04 -14.19
CA ALA A 39 3.03 4.30 -15.05
C ALA A 39 4.37 3.92 -14.39
N ALA A 40 4.41 2.73 -13.79
CA ALA A 40 5.62 2.21 -13.15
C ALA A 40 6.73 1.99 -14.18
N GLN A 41 7.91 2.52 -13.88
CA GLN A 41 9.14 2.31 -14.65
C GLN A 41 10.17 1.59 -13.79
N THR A 42 10.91 0.67 -14.40
CA THR A 42 11.98 -0.05 -13.72
C THR A 42 13.36 0.32 -14.25
N MET A 43 14.36 0.20 -13.39
CA MET A 43 15.78 0.36 -13.74
C MET A 43 16.62 -0.71 -13.05
N LEU A 44 17.78 -1.02 -13.62
CA LEU A 44 18.80 -1.84 -12.96
C LEU A 44 19.81 -0.90 -12.32
N ASP A 45 20.06 -1.04 -11.02
CA ASP A 45 21.09 -0.25 -10.34
C ASP A 45 22.49 -0.89 -10.47
N PRO A 46 23.57 -0.20 -10.09
CA PRO A 46 24.93 -0.76 -10.12
C PRO A 46 25.15 -1.94 -9.16
N LYS A 47 24.27 -2.17 -8.18
CA LYS A 47 24.29 -3.34 -7.29
C LYS A 47 23.60 -4.56 -7.91
N GLY A 48 23.01 -4.42 -9.11
CA GLY A 48 22.28 -5.49 -9.80
C GLY A 48 20.83 -5.64 -9.34
N ARG A 49 20.29 -4.70 -8.56
CA ARG A 49 18.90 -4.72 -8.09
C ARG A 49 17.97 -4.14 -9.14
N ARG A 50 16.81 -4.75 -9.32
CA ARG A 50 15.71 -4.20 -10.13
C ARG A 50 14.90 -3.24 -9.27
N LEU A 51 15.00 -1.94 -9.54
CA LEU A 51 14.22 -0.92 -8.83
C LEU A 51 13.00 -0.53 -9.65
N VAL A 52 11.91 -0.17 -8.98
CA VAL A 52 10.68 0.36 -9.57
C VAL A 52 10.26 1.66 -8.89
N ILE A 53 9.82 2.61 -9.70
CA ILE A 53 9.22 3.88 -9.29
C ILE A 53 7.96 4.06 -10.13
N ALA A 54 6.87 4.52 -9.52
CA ALA A 54 5.65 4.82 -10.22
C ALA A 54 5.14 6.21 -9.86
N TRP A 55 4.28 6.75 -10.72
CA TRP A 55 3.56 7.96 -10.45
C TRP A 55 2.40 7.67 -9.49
N GLN A 56 2.35 8.39 -8.37
CA GLN A 56 1.28 8.28 -7.39
C GLN A 56 0.16 9.26 -7.73
N ASN A 57 -0.67 8.85 -8.69
CA ASN A 57 -1.89 9.58 -9.00
C ASN A 57 -2.94 8.67 -9.62
N SER A 58 -4.18 9.17 -9.60
CA SER A 58 -5.34 8.61 -10.29
C SER A 58 -5.70 9.45 -11.52
N TRP A 59 -6.45 8.88 -12.47
CA TRP A 59 -6.90 9.55 -13.69
C TRP A 59 -8.41 9.78 -13.72
N GLU A 60 -8.84 10.73 -14.55
CA GLU A 60 -10.25 11.12 -14.78
C GLU A 60 -11.19 9.99 -15.21
N TRP A 61 -10.66 8.94 -15.83
CA TRP A 61 -11.46 7.80 -16.27
C TRP A 61 -11.74 6.78 -15.15
N LEU A 62 -11.17 6.95 -13.94
CA LEU A 62 -11.47 6.10 -12.79
C LEU A 62 -12.77 6.55 -12.10
N PRO A 63 -13.71 5.65 -11.80
CA PRO A 63 -15.05 6.00 -11.31
C PRO A 63 -15.09 6.64 -9.91
N TRP A 64 -13.98 6.68 -9.17
CA TRP A 64 -13.83 7.40 -7.90
C TRP A 64 -13.11 8.75 -8.03
N PHE A 65 -12.59 9.07 -9.21
CA PHE A 65 -11.88 10.32 -9.49
C PHE A 65 -12.88 11.39 -9.92
N ASN A 66 -13.22 12.30 -9.00
CA ASN A 66 -14.25 13.32 -9.24
C ASN A 66 -13.71 14.76 -9.29
N ASP A 67 -12.43 14.98 -8.98
CA ASP A 67 -11.72 16.23 -9.21
C ASP A 67 -10.23 16.04 -8.90
N PHE A 68 -9.39 16.92 -9.43
CA PHE A 68 -7.99 17.04 -9.03
C PHE A 68 -7.95 17.86 -7.73
N GLY A 69 -7.08 17.52 -6.77
CA GLY A 69 -6.90 18.27 -5.52
C GLY A 69 -6.64 19.78 -5.72
N ARG A 70 -6.39 20.53 -4.64
CA ARG A 70 -6.20 22.02 -4.61
C ARG A 70 -4.99 22.55 -5.41
N THR A 71 -4.80 22.15 -6.66
CA THR A 71 -3.63 22.47 -7.46
C THR A 71 -3.45 23.98 -7.60
N GLU A 72 -4.54 24.71 -7.83
CA GLU A 72 -4.48 26.17 -7.95
C GLU A 72 -3.95 26.83 -6.66
N GLN A 73 -4.15 26.20 -5.50
CA GLN A 73 -3.67 26.72 -4.21
C GLN A 73 -2.27 26.22 -3.89
N GLU A 74 -1.95 24.96 -4.25
CA GLU A 74 -0.72 24.28 -3.84
C GLU A 74 0.43 24.44 -4.85
N ASN A 75 0.18 24.82 -6.11
CA ASN A 75 1.18 25.04 -7.17
C ASN A 75 2.03 23.81 -7.56
N TRP A 76 1.61 22.59 -7.24
CA TRP A 76 2.24 21.33 -7.70
C TRP A 76 1.20 20.24 -7.99
N ARG A 77 1.60 19.17 -8.72
CA ARG A 77 0.73 18.03 -9.08
C ARG A 77 1.45 16.69 -8.97
N GLY A 78 0.91 15.83 -8.11
CA GLY A 78 1.32 14.45 -7.97
C GLY A 78 2.71 14.27 -7.35
N SER A 79 3.03 13.04 -7.00
CA SER A 79 4.35 12.63 -6.51
C SER A 79 4.77 11.34 -7.19
N LEU A 80 6.07 11.03 -7.10
CA LEU A 80 6.55 9.68 -7.38
C LEU A 80 6.48 8.86 -6.10
N SER A 81 6.27 7.56 -6.24
CA SER A 81 6.46 6.61 -5.15
C SER A 81 7.93 6.65 -4.71
N TYR A 82 8.18 6.25 -3.46
CA TYR A 82 9.55 5.89 -3.10
C TYR A 82 10.04 4.72 -3.98
N PRO A 83 11.36 4.61 -4.23
CA PRO A 83 11.91 3.47 -4.95
C PRO A 83 11.63 2.16 -4.20
N ARG A 84 11.23 1.14 -4.94
CA ARG A 84 11.04 -0.22 -4.40
C ARG A 84 11.93 -1.20 -5.15
N GLU A 85 12.46 -2.17 -4.44
CA GLU A 85 13.18 -3.30 -5.02
C GLU A 85 12.19 -4.38 -5.43
N ILE A 86 12.36 -4.93 -6.63
CA ILE A 86 11.60 -6.05 -7.17
C ILE A 86 12.48 -7.30 -7.16
N SER A 87 11.94 -8.39 -6.62
CA SER A 87 12.49 -9.74 -6.76
C SER A 87 11.40 -10.75 -7.11
N LEU A 88 11.78 -11.92 -7.62
CA LEU A 88 10.84 -13.01 -7.88
C LEU A 88 10.88 -13.98 -6.68
N GLY A 89 9.73 -14.23 -6.08
CA GLY A 89 9.62 -15.24 -5.01
C GLY A 89 9.57 -16.67 -5.56
N ASP A 90 9.84 -17.65 -4.71
CA ASP A 90 9.79 -19.08 -5.04
C ASP A 90 8.39 -19.55 -5.48
N ASP A 91 7.35 -18.78 -5.17
CA ASP A 91 5.97 -19.01 -5.61
C ASP A 91 5.64 -18.43 -6.99
N GLY A 92 6.65 -17.94 -7.72
CA GLY A 92 6.50 -17.35 -9.05
C GLY A 92 5.85 -15.96 -9.06
N LYS A 93 5.68 -15.32 -7.89
CA LYS A 93 5.10 -13.98 -7.79
C LYS A 93 6.17 -12.94 -7.47
N LEU A 94 6.02 -11.74 -8.02
CA LEU A 94 6.91 -10.64 -7.68
C LEU A 94 6.74 -10.23 -6.21
N ARG A 95 7.87 -9.90 -5.60
CA ARG A 95 7.99 -9.26 -4.29
C ARG A 95 8.45 -7.84 -4.53
N VAL A 96 7.78 -6.89 -3.88
CA VAL A 96 8.04 -5.45 -4.07
C VAL A 96 8.21 -4.84 -2.69
N TYR A 97 9.44 -4.51 -2.32
CA TYR A 97 9.78 -3.98 -1.00
C TYR A 97 10.39 -2.59 -1.07
N PRO A 98 10.18 -1.71 -0.08
CA PRO A 98 10.91 -0.45 0.00
C PRO A 98 12.42 -0.69 -0.03
N VAL A 99 13.17 0.15 -0.72
CA VAL A 99 14.65 0.01 -0.77
C VAL A 99 15.28 0.23 0.62
N GLU A 100 16.38 -0.47 0.89
CA GLU A 100 17.12 -0.35 2.16
C GLU A 100 17.55 1.09 2.47
N GLU A 101 17.81 1.90 1.43
CA GLU A 101 18.24 3.29 1.54
C GLU A 101 17.22 4.17 2.28
N LEU A 102 15.93 3.80 2.33
CA LEU A 102 14.93 4.53 3.11
C LEU A 102 15.19 4.49 4.61
N GLN A 103 15.97 3.53 5.12
CA GLN A 103 16.35 3.51 6.54
C GLN A 103 17.18 4.75 6.93
N THR A 104 17.86 5.39 5.97
CA THR A 104 18.72 6.56 6.23
C THR A 104 17.97 7.84 6.54
N ILE A 105 16.68 7.92 6.20
CA ILE A 105 15.82 9.09 6.43
C ILE A 105 14.88 8.90 7.63
N LEU A 106 14.96 7.76 8.33
CA LEU A 106 14.15 7.49 9.51
C LEU A 106 14.77 8.19 10.74
N TYR A 107 13.91 8.86 11.50
CA TYR A 107 14.24 9.40 12.81
C TYR A 107 14.19 8.30 13.88
N PRO A 108 14.71 8.55 15.10
CA PRO A 108 14.67 7.57 16.19
C PRO A 108 13.28 6.96 16.37
N GLU A 109 13.26 5.64 16.46
CA GLU A 109 12.03 4.88 16.64
C GLU A 109 11.35 5.26 17.96
N HIS A 110 10.04 5.50 17.91
CA HIS A 110 9.21 5.55 19.10
C HIS A 110 8.41 4.25 19.18
N THR A 111 8.82 3.37 20.08
CA THR A 111 8.24 2.02 20.21
C THR A 111 7.23 1.98 21.34
N TYR A 112 6.02 1.51 21.04
CA TYR A 112 5.06 1.04 22.03
C TYR A 112 5.10 -0.48 22.06
N ARG A 113 5.11 -1.09 23.25
CA ARG A 113 5.15 -2.55 23.43
C ARG A 113 3.96 -3.02 24.25
N ASP A 114 3.55 -4.25 24.00
CA ASP A 114 2.53 -4.97 24.78
C ASP A 114 1.20 -4.22 24.90
N LEU A 115 0.84 -3.46 23.85
CA LEU A 115 -0.44 -2.75 23.79
C LEU A 115 -1.58 -3.75 23.61
N LYS A 116 -2.45 -3.83 24.62
CA LYS A 116 -3.70 -4.60 24.53
C LYS A 116 -4.76 -3.78 23.83
N ILE A 117 -5.03 -4.13 22.58
CA ILE A 117 -6.09 -3.48 21.80
C ILE A 117 -7.43 -4.13 22.13
N THR A 118 -8.42 -3.31 22.43
CA THR A 118 -9.79 -3.74 22.75
C THR A 118 -10.79 -3.06 21.81
N SER A 119 -12.09 -3.18 22.08
CA SER A 119 -13.11 -2.41 21.36
C SER A 119 -13.03 -0.90 21.61
N GLU A 120 -12.36 -0.47 22.67
CA GLU A 120 -12.17 0.94 22.99
C GLU A 120 -11.07 1.57 22.13
N ARG A 121 -11.31 2.81 21.69
CA ARG A 121 -10.34 3.58 20.90
C ARG A 121 -9.08 3.83 21.72
N THR A 122 -7.95 3.34 21.22
CA THR A 122 -6.62 3.62 21.78
C THR A 122 -5.95 4.68 20.92
N GLU A 123 -5.53 5.79 21.54
CA GLU A 123 -4.80 6.85 20.85
C GLU A 123 -3.30 6.67 21.00
N ILE A 124 -2.59 6.82 19.88
CA ILE A 124 -1.13 6.75 19.81
C ILE A 124 -0.63 8.08 19.29
N ALA A 125 0.37 8.66 19.97
CA ALA A 125 0.90 9.95 19.57
C ALA A 125 1.60 9.85 18.20
N SER A 126 1.28 10.77 17.30
CA SER A 126 2.00 10.93 16.02
C SER A 126 3.04 12.04 16.13
N PRO A 127 4.18 11.95 15.42
CA PRO A 127 5.16 13.03 15.40
C PRO A 127 4.57 14.31 14.80
N ALA A 128 5.01 15.47 15.32
CA ALA A 128 4.54 16.78 14.89
C ALA A 128 4.83 17.07 13.40
N SER A 129 5.80 16.39 12.80
CA SER A 129 6.12 16.48 11.36
C SER A 129 4.99 15.97 10.46
N GLY A 130 4.09 15.12 10.98
CA GLY A 130 3.08 14.43 10.18
C GLY A 130 3.63 13.33 9.25
N ALA A 131 4.95 13.09 9.27
CA ALA A 131 5.63 12.07 8.47
C ALA A 131 6.24 11.00 9.38
N TYR A 132 5.89 9.74 9.13
CA TYR A 132 6.34 8.59 9.91
C TYR A 132 6.29 7.31 9.08
N CYS A 133 7.10 6.33 9.49
CA CYS A 133 6.94 4.93 9.11
C CYS A 133 6.28 4.22 10.27
N LEU A 134 5.18 3.50 10.02
CA LEU A 134 4.44 2.77 11.04
C LEU A 134 4.68 1.28 10.84
N LYS A 135 5.49 0.68 11.72
CA LYS A 135 5.69 -0.76 11.79
C LYS A 135 4.83 -1.32 12.92
N ILE A 136 4.03 -2.33 12.61
CA ILE A 136 3.13 -2.97 13.58
C ILE A 136 3.39 -4.45 13.56
N HIS A 137 3.73 -5.00 14.72
CA HIS A 137 3.76 -6.42 14.98
C HIS A 137 2.57 -6.77 15.86
N ILE A 138 1.76 -7.73 15.41
CA ILE A 138 0.56 -8.18 16.11
C ILE A 138 0.78 -9.63 16.53
N ASP A 139 0.64 -9.90 17.81
CA ASP A 139 0.49 -11.25 18.35
C ASP A 139 -0.99 -11.65 18.29
N LEU A 140 -1.29 -12.73 17.57
CA LEU A 140 -2.64 -13.23 17.36
C LEU A 140 -2.99 -14.42 18.25
N SER A 141 -2.09 -14.87 19.14
CA SER A 141 -2.29 -16.05 20.00
C SER A 141 -3.53 -15.95 20.90
N GLU A 142 -3.87 -14.75 21.35
CA GLU A 142 -5.08 -14.45 22.15
C GLU A 142 -6.13 -13.62 21.37
N ASN A 143 -6.03 -13.51 20.05
CA ASN A 143 -6.93 -12.68 19.27
C ASN A 143 -8.37 -13.23 19.28
N ARG A 144 -9.32 -12.34 19.59
CA ARG A 144 -10.77 -12.60 19.53
C ARG A 144 -11.52 -11.64 18.60
N ALA A 145 -10.81 -10.73 17.96
CA ALA A 145 -11.39 -9.74 17.07
C ALA A 145 -11.43 -10.28 15.64
N ASP A 146 -12.51 -9.97 14.92
CA ASP A 146 -12.62 -10.26 13.49
C ASP A 146 -11.81 -9.25 12.66
N VAL A 147 -11.73 -8.00 13.14
CA VAL A 147 -11.09 -6.89 12.43
C VAL A 147 -10.32 -6.00 13.38
N LEU A 148 -9.08 -5.66 13.01
CA LEU A 148 -8.33 -4.54 13.59
C LEU A 148 -8.44 -3.31 12.66
N LYS A 149 -8.73 -2.14 13.23
CA LYS A 149 -8.75 -0.86 12.50
C LYS A 149 -7.68 0.08 13.04
N ILE A 150 -6.88 0.62 12.14
CA ILE A 150 -5.83 1.60 12.43
C ILE A 150 -6.20 2.89 11.71
N GLY A 151 -6.46 3.95 12.47
CA GLY A 151 -6.73 5.28 11.92
C GLY A 151 -5.45 6.08 11.77
N THR A 152 -5.12 6.48 10.55
CA THR A 152 -4.00 7.38 10.25
C THR A 152 -4.53 8.78 9.90
N LYS A 153 -3.74 9.81 10.23
CA LYS A 153 -4.13 11.22 10.09
C LYS A 153 -5.51 11.51 10.69
N ALA A 154 -5.78 10.96 11.88
CA ALA A 154 -7.08 11.09 12.52
C ALA A 154 -7.27 12.47 13.15
N TYR A 155 -8.41 13.11 12.91
CA TYR A 155 -8.81 14.37 13.55
C TYR A 155 -10.33 14.41 13.70
N GLY A 156 -10.83 14.73 14.89
CA GLY A 156 -12.27 14.64 15.18
C GLY A 156 -12.84 13.27 14.85
N ASP A 157 -13.83 13.24 13.95
CA ASP A 157 -14.50 12.04 13.43
C ASP A 157 -13.90 11.52 12.10
N LYS A 158 -12.83 12.12 11.59
CA LYS A 158 -12.18 11.79 10.31
C LYS A 158 -10.91 10.97 10.50
N ALA A 159 -10.65 10.05 9.56
CA ALA A 159 -9.40 9.31 9.45
C ALA A 159 -9.29 8.56 8.11
N THR A 160 -8.06 8.28 7.68
CA THR A 160 -7.80 7.21 6.70
C THR A 160 -7.62 5.90 7.46
N ILE A 161 -8.44 4.89 7.15
CA ILE A 161 -8.51 3.65 7.93
C ILE A 161 -7.79 2.53 7.19
N ILE A 162 -6.81 1.93 7.85
CA ILE A 162 -6.29 0.61 7.48
C ILE A 162 -7.09 -0.41 8.28
N SER A 163 -7.74 -1.38 7.61
CA SER A 163 -8.43 -2.48 8.28
C SER A 163 -7.76 -3.80 7.94
N ILE A 164 -7.43 -4.58 8.96
CA ILE A 164 -7.01 -5.97 8.83
C ILE A 164 -8.21 -6.84 9.20
N ASP A 165 -8.73 -7.58 8.23
CA ASP A 165 -9.81 -8.54 8.43
C ASP A 165 -9.19 -9.94 8.56
N PHE A 166 -9.23 -10.49 9.77
CA PHE A 166 -8.59 -11.75 10.12
C PHE A 166 -9.36 -12.93 9.52
N GLU A 167 -10.70 -12.88 9.50
CA GLU A 167 -11.51 -13.94 8.91
C GLU A 167 -11.32 -14.02 7.39
N LYS A 168 -11.31 -12.86 6.70
CA LYS A 168 -11.16 -12.81 5.24
C LYS A 168 -9.70 -12.82 4.77
N CYS A 169 -8.75 -12.82 5.69
CA CYS A 169 -7.31 -12.68 5.40
C CYS A 169 -7.03 -11.51 4.44
N SER A 170 -7.49 -10.31 4.80
CA SER A 170 -7.37 -9.14 3.93
C SER A 170 -6.92 -7.89 4.67
N VAL A 171 -6.18 -7.03 3.95
CA VAL A 171 -5.86 -5.67 4.38
C VAL A 171 -6.54 -4.70 3.43
N SER A 172 -7.18 -3.68 3.98
CA SER A 172 -7.82 -2.63 3.19
C SER A 172 -7.40 -1.25 3.63
N LEU A 173 -7.33 -0.33 2.66
CA LEU A 173 -7.10 1.10 2.89
C LEU A 173 -8.36 1.85 2.46
N ASP A 174 -9.01 2.52 3.40
CA ASP A 174 -10.27 3.24 3.21
C ASP A 174 -10.08 4.73 3.55
N ARG A 175 -10.21 5.59 2.53
CA ARG A 175 -10.10 7.05 2.67
C ARG A 175 -11.45 7.76 2.54
N ARG A 176 -12.57 7.02 2.52
CA ARG A 176 -13.91 7.62 2.36
C ARG A 176 -14.22 8.62 3.48
N ASN A 177 -13.83 8.31 4.71
CA ASN A 177 -14.00 9.17 5.88
C ASN A 177 -12.72 9.95 6.28
N GLY A 178 -11.75 10.09 5.36
CA GLY A 178 -10.60 11.00 5.55
C GLY A 178 -10.95 12.45 5.23
N ASP A 179 -9.94 13.25 4.87
CA ASP A 179 -10.06 14.68 4.53
C ASP A 179 -11.17 14.96 3.51
N GLU A 180 -11.92 16.05 3.71
CA GLU A 180 -13.10 16.40 2.89
C GLU A 180 -12.77 17.04 1.54
N VAL A 181 -11.50 17.34 1.28
CA VAL A 181 -11.08 18.23 0.20
C VAL A 181 -10.61 17.42 -1.01
N PHE A 182 -11.37 17.43 -2.11
CA PHE A 182 -10.97 17.10 -3.50
C PHE A 182 -10.03 15.90 -3.71
N ILE A 183 -10.00 14.95 -2.79
CA ILE A 183 -9.25 13.70 -2.89
C ILE A 183 -10.26 12.62 -3.25
N PRO A 184 -10.01 11.83 -4.33
CA PRO A 184 -10.86 10.72 -4.72
C PRO A 184 -11.20 9.82 -3.52
N LYS A 185 -12.47 9.72 -3.17
CA LYS A 185 -12.91 8.85 -2.06
C LYS A 185 -12.91 7.40 -2.54
N GLY A 186 -12.38 6.49 -1.75
CA GLY A 186 -12.36 5.09 -2.15
C GLY A 186 -11.83 4.15 -1.08
N LYS A 187 -11.98 2.85 -1.36
CA LYS A 187 -11.46 1.76 -0.57
C LYS A 187 -10.82 0.76 -1.51
N THR A 188 -9.60 0.34 -1.20
CA THR A 188 -8.95 -0.80 -1.85
C THR A 188 -8.73 -1.94 -0.85
N THR A 189 -8.54 -3.16 -1.36
CA THR A 189 -8.36 -4.37 -0.54
C THR A 189 -7.38 -5.30 -1.22
N CYS A 190 -6.45 -5.82 -0.44
CA CYS A 190 -5.48 -6.85 -0.81
C CYS A 190 -5.71 -8.09 0.08
N LEU A 191 -5.65 -9.27 -0.51
CA LEU A 191 -5.71 -10.53 0.23
C LEU A 191 -4.29 -10.99 0.57
N PHE A 192 -4.11 -11.59 1.74
CA PHE A 192 -2.87 -12.24 2.14
C PHE A 192 -3.09 -13.73 2.41
N ASN A 193 -2.00 -14.50 2.35
CA ASN A 193 -2.05 -15.95 2.45
C ASN A 193 -2.11 -16.40 3.92
N GLY A 194 -3.32 -16.61 4.43
CA GLY A 194 -3.54 -17.20 5.75
C GLY A 194 -3.02 -16.35 6.92
N LEU A 195 -3.42 -16.72 8.13
CA LEU A 195 -2.89 -16.11 9.35
C LEU A 195 -1.78 -16.97 9.92
N LYS A 196 -0.68 -16.33 10.31
CA LYS A 196 0.30 -16.90 11.22
C LYS A 196 -0.02 -16.42 12.64
N GLU A 197 0.67 -16.98 13.64
CA GLU A 197 0.56 -16.51 15.03
C GLU A 197 0.99 -15.03 15.17
N THR A 198 1.81 -14.53 14.24
CA THR A 198 2.20 -13.12 14.16
C THR A 198 1.87 -12.50 12.81
N PHE A 199 1.49 -11.23 12.81
CA PHE A 199 1.22 -10.44 11.61
C PHE A 199 2.02 -9.14 11.63
N GLU A 200 2.63 -8.78 10.51
CA GLU A 200 3.45 -7.57 10.37
C GLU A 200 2.88 -6.64 9.29
N ILE A 201 2.79 -5.35 9.62
CA ILE A 201 2.55 -4.27 8.67
C ILE A 201 3.77 -3.36 8.69
N MET A 202 4.34 -3.09 7.51
CA MET A 202 5.42 -2.12 7.28
C MET A 202 4.98 -1.03 6.32
#